data_AF-A0A5B6VT89-F1
#
_entry.id   AF-A0A5B6VT89-F1
#
_cell.length_a   1.000
_cell.length_b   1.000
_cell.length_c   1.000
_cell.angle_alpha   90.00
_cell.angle_beta   90.00
_cell.angle_gamma   90.00
#
_symmetry.space_group_name_H-M   'P 1'
#
loop_
_entity.id
_entity.type
_entity.pdbx_description
1 polymer ?
#
loop_
_entity_poly.entity_id
_entity_poly.type
_entity_poly.pdbx_seq_one_letter_code
_entity_poly.pdbx_strand_id
1 'polypeptide(L)'
;MSDLLLSDLVTRKCFSGSDEGKSLYLYFIKPDMETPSGLKASFFTTFYFKTESFKTGLAKFCTSPIDTILCLDNKQSMFCQLLSGLLQRDEVVRFGSTFASVLARTIKFLEDYWRELCSDIRTGYLSDWIIDPGCKSAMSLILTRPNPELADSIQQICEDKSWEGIIVKLWPKIKYIHCIITGSMSQYVSLLEFYGGGIPLVSPIYNSSESSFGINLKPLSKPFDVSYTFLPNTAYFEFLPVGKGGEGKAQETWTDDEPVDLANVKLGRYYEVVVTTLAGKVSLTRPHSY
;
A
#
# COMPACT_ATOMS: atom_id res chain seq x y z
N MET A 1 -8.29 -10.19 9.31
CA MET A 1 -7.35 -10.91 8.41
C MET A 1 -8.07 -11.49 7.20
N SER A 2 -9.32 -11.95 7.35
CA SER A 2 -10.24 -12.32 6.26
C SER A 2 -10.41 -11.25 5.18
N ASP A 3 -10.38 -9.97 5.54
CA ASP A 3 -10.84 -8.88 4.66
C ASP A 3 -9.76 -8.44 3.68
N LEU A 4 -8.49 -8.49 4.10
CA LEU A 4 -7.33 -8.35 3.22
C LEU A 4 -7.33 -9.46 2.15
N LEU A 5 -7.64 -10.70 2.56
CA LEU A 5 -7.78 -11.83 1.63
C LEU A 5 -8.98 -11.67 0.70
N LEU A 6 -10.12 -11.18 1.20
CA LEU A 6 -11.32 -10.97 0.39
C LEU A 6 -11.13 -9.88 -0.65
N SER A 7 -10.53 -8.74 -0.29
CA SER A 7 -10.22 -7.66 -1.23
C SER A 7 -9.21 -8.09 -2.30
N ASP A 8 -8.21 -8.89 -1.93
CA ASP A 8 -7.24 -9.48 -2.86
C ASP A 8 -7.94 -10.45 -3.82
N LEU A 9 -8.85 -11.30 -3.33
CA LEU A 9 -9.66 -12.20 -4.16
C LEU A 9 -10.57 -11.46 -5.14
N VAL A 10 -11.26 -10.40 -4.70
CA VAL A 10 -12.11 -9.57 -5.57
C VAL A 10 -11.25 -8.92 -6.66
N THR A 11 -10.09 -8.40 -6.30
CA THR A 11 -9.17 -7.78 -7.26
C THR A 11 -8.67 -8.79 -8.27
N ARG A 12 -8.18 -9.96 -7.83
CA ARG A 12 -7.66 -11.02 -8.71
C ARG A 12 -8.69 -11.51 -9.71
N LYS A 13 -9.97 -11.62 -9.32
CA LYS A 13 -11.05 -11.99 -10.25
C LYS A 13 -11.21 -11.03 -11.43
N CYS A 14 -10.78 -9.77 -11.29
CA CYS A 14 -10.82 -8.78 -12.36
C CYS A 14 -9.58 -8.82 -13.28
N PHE A 15 -8.51 -9.49 -12.89
CA PHE A 15 -7.25 -9.55 -13.65
C PHE A 15 -6.86 -11.00 -13.94
N SER A 16 -7.20 -11.50 -15.13
CA SER A 16 -6.80 -12.85 -15.57
C SER A 16 -5.28 -13.03 -15.51
N GLY A 17 -4.82 -14.15 -14.95
CA GLY A 17 -3.38 -14.48 -14.85
C GLY A 17 -2.63 -13.79 -13.70
N SER A 18 -3.32 -13.07 -12.81
CA SER A 18 -2.68 -12.47 -11.62
C SER A 18 -2.15 -13.51 -10.62
N ASP A 19 -2.64 -14.75 -10.67
CA ASP A 19 -2.24 -15.82 -9.76
C ASP A 19 -0.90 -16.48 -10.12
N GLU A 20 -0.37 -16.20 -11.32
CA GLU A 20 0.85 -16.82 -11.86
C GLU A 20 2.10 -15.94 -11.69
N GLY A 21 1.98 -14.78 -11.01
CA GLY A 21 3.07 -13.83 -10.83
C GLY A 21 3.30 -13.38 -9.39
N LYS A 22 4.35 -12.55 -9.22
CA LYS A 22 4.76 -11.94 -7.96
C LYS A 22 4.30 -10.49 -7.85
N SER A 23 4.33 -10.01 -6.62
CA SER A 23 3.97 -8.67 -6.20
C SER A 23 5.21 -7.90 -5.81
N LEU A 24 5.46 -6.77 -6.47
CA LEU A 24 6.34 -5.74 -5.92
C LEU A 24 5.49 -4.78 -5.10
N TYR A 25 5.22 -5.15 -3.85
CA TYR A 25 4.53 -4.28 -2.92
C TYR A 25 5.53 -3.76 -1.89
N LEU A 26 5.60 -2.44 -1.74
CA LEU A 26 6.54 -1.80 -0.84
C LEU A 26 5.95 -1.65 0.55
N TYR A 27 6.57 -2.37 1.47
CA TYR A 27 6.20 -2.42 2.87
C TYR A 27 7.26 -1.70 3.70
N PHE A 28 6.82 -0.91 4.67
CA PHE A 28 7.71 -0.19 5.56
C PHE A 28 7.21 -0.33 6.99
N ILE A 29 8.13 -0.63 7.90
CA ILE A 29 7.83 -0.64 9.33
C ILE A 29 8.25 0.68 9.98
N LYS A 30 7.70 0.92 11.17
CA LYS A 30 8.10 1.97 12.09
C LYS A 30 8.51 1.35 13.42
N PRO A 31 9.36 2.02 14.22
CA PRO A 31 9.69 1.53 15.55
C PRO A 31 8.44 1.40 16.42
N ASP A 32 8.40 0.38 17.26
CA ASP A 32 7.39 0.26 18.31
C ASP A 32 7.73 1.24 19.43
N MET A 33 6.72 1.68 20.17
CA MET A 33 6.87 2.50 21.38
C MET A 33 6.38 1.71 22.58
N GLU A 34 7.10 1.82 23.70
CA GLU A 34 6.64 1.26 24.97
C GLU A 34 5.88 2.32 25.75
N THR A 35 4.69 1.96 26.23
CA THR A 35 3.88 2.83 27.07
C THR A 35 4.32 2.71 28.54
N PRO A 36 4.00 3.69 29.41
CA PRO A 36 4.31 3.60 30.84
C PRO A 36 3.73 2.36 31.55
N SER A 37 2.70 1.73 30.95
CA SER A 37 2.09 0.49 31.46
C SER A 37 2.85 -0.79 31.08
N GLY A 38 3.91 -0.70 30.28
CA GLY A 38 4.65 -1.84 29.70
C GLY A 38 4.00 -2.42 28.43
N LEU A 39 2.85 -1.88 27.99
CA LEU A 39 2.24 -2.27 26.73
C LEU A 39 2.97 -1.64 25.54
N LYS A 40 3.10 -2.39 24.43
CA LYS A 40 3.66 -1.89 23.18
C LYS A 40 2.59 -1.19 22.34
N ALA A 41 2.85 0.06 21.96
CA ALA A 41 2.10 0.80 20.95
C ALA A 41 2.85 0.72 19.62
N SER A 42 2.15 0.36 18.54
CA SER A 42 2.74 0.25 17.20
C SER A 42 1.74 0.65 16.14
N PHE A 43 2.22 1.03 14.96
CA PHE A 43 1.37 1.20 13.79
C PHE A 43 0.77 -0.16 13.41
N PHE A 44 -0.51 -0.19 13.04
CA PHE A 44 -1.21 -1.42 12.65
C PHE A 44 -0.43 -2.23 11.60
N THR A 45 0.10 -1.55 10.57
CA THR A 45 0.88 -2.20 9.50
C THR A 45 2.19 -2.78 10.02
N THR A 46 2.93 -2.06 10.88
CA THR A 46 4.14 -2.58 11.54
C THR A 46 3.84 -3.84 12.32
N PHE A 47 2.79 -3.80 13.16
CA PHE A 47 2.37 -4.95 13.93
C PHE A 47 2.02 -6.12 13.02
N TYR A 48 1.22 -5.89 11.98
CA TYR A 48 0.79 -6.92 11.04
C TYR A 48 1.98 -7.56 10.31
N PHE A 49 2.96 -6.77 9.85
CA PHE A 49 4.13 -7.29 9.14
C PHE A 49 5.03 -8.16 10.01
N LYS A 50 4.99 -7.99 11.33
CA LYS A 50 5.73 -8.81 12.30
C LYS A 50 5.03 -10.14 12.62
N THR A 51 3.76 -10.33 12.23
CA THR A 51 3.02 -11.57 12.50
C THR A 51 3.49 -12.73 11.63
N GLU A 52 3.49 -13.95 12.17
CA GLU A 52 3.85 -15.14 11.39
C GLU A 52 2.91 -15.39 10.21
N SER A 53 1.64 -15.02 10.33
CA SER A 53 0.67 -15.11 9.24
C SER A 53 1.07 -14.23 8.05
N PHE A 54 1.60 -13.03 8.30
CA PHE A 54 2.14 -12.19 7.24
C PHE A 54 3.43 -12.78 6.68
N LYS A 55 4.40 -13.14 7.52
CA LYS A 55 5.70 -13.67 7.07
C LYS A 55 5.56 -14.90 6.18
N THR A 56 4.73 -15.85 6.60
CA THR A 56 4.46 -17.09 5.86
C THR A 56 3.60 -16.87 4.62
N GLY A 57 2.62 -15.95 4.69
CA GLY A 57 1.77 -15.60 3.55
C GLY A 57 2.51 -14.82 2.46
N LEU A 58 3.42 -13.91 2.84
CA LEU A 58 4.17 -13.05 1.93
C LEU A 58 5.18 -13.84 1.09
N ALA A 59 5.87 -14.82 1.70
CA ALA A 59 6.94 -15.60 1.06
C ALA A 59 6.54 -16.27 -0.26
N LYS A 60 5.23 -16.48 -0.49
CA LYS A 60 4.72 -17.11 -1.71
C LYS A 60 4.52 -16.14 -2.88
N PHE A 61 4.30 -14.85 -2.62
CA PHE A 61 3.76 -13.93 -3.64
C PHE A 61 4.47 -12.59 -3.72
N CYS A 62 5.45 -12.28 -2.88
CA CYS A 62 6.17 -11.01 -2.92
C CYS A 62 7.59 -11.17 -3.45
N THR A 63 8.06 -10.16 -4.19
CA THR A 63 9.47 -10.08 -4.58
C THR A 63 10.37 -9.76 -3.40
N SER A 64 9.90 -8.96 -2.45
CA SER A 64 10.68 -8.44 -1.33
C SER A 64 10.87 -9.49 -0.23
N PRO A 65 12.11 -9.82 0.18
CA PRO A 65 12.36 -10.65 1.36
C PRO A 65 11.83 -10.00 2.62
N ILE A 66 11.41 -10.84 3.58
CA ILE A 66 10.85 -10.35 4.84
C ILE A 66 11.84 -9.46 5.61
N ASP A 67 13.12 -9.78 5.61
CA ASP A 67 14.13 -9.00 6.34
C ASP A 67 14.31 -7.60 5.74
N THR A 68 14.14 -7.44 4.43
CA THR A 68 14.17 -6.11 3.80
C THR A 68 12.98 -5.25 4.21
N ILE A 69 11.83 -5.87 4.49
CA ILE A 69 10.60 -5.20 4.94
C ILE A 69 10.70 -4.83 6.42
N LEU A 70 11.33 -5.70 7.22
CA LEU A 70 11.54 -5.50 8.66
C LEU A 70 12.74 -4.60 8.99
N CYS A 71 13.46 -4.09 7.98
CA CYS A 71 14.50 -3.10 8.17
C CYS A 71 13.90 -1.76 8.62
N LEU A 72 14.39 -1.22 9.74
CA LEU A 72 13.93 0.07 10.30
C LEU A 72 14.44 1.28 9.51
N ASP A 73 15.58 1.14 8.82
CA ASP A 73 16.08 2.16 7.90
C ASP A 73 15.29 2.08 6.60
N ASN A 74 14.34 3.00 6.44
CA ASN A 74 13.47 3.04 5.27
C ASN A 74 14.24 3.28 3.96
N LYS A 75 15.43 3.90 3.99
CA LYS A 75 16.25 4.10 2.79
C LYS A 75 16.83 2.76 2.33
N GLN A 76 17.44 2.01 3.25
CA GLN A 76 17.99 0.68 2.97
C GLN A 76 16.88 -0.30 2.57
N SER A 77 15.77 -0.27 3.29
CA SER A 77 14.57 -1.08 2.99
C SER A 77 14.06 -0.81 1.58
N MET A 78 13.86 0.47 1.22
CA MET A 78 13.35 0.84 -0.11
C MET A 78 14.29 0.38 -1.23
N PHE A 79 15.60 0.59 -1.06
CA PHE A 79 16.60 0.18 -2.03
C PHE A 79 16.59 -1.35 -2.24
N CYS A 80 16.63 -2.13 -1.16
CA CYS A 80 16.65 -3.59 -1.24
C CYS A 80 15.35 -4.16 -1.86
N GLN A 81 14.19 -3.60 -1.50
CA GLN A 81 12.91 -4.01 -2.07
C GLN A 81 12.82 -3.71 -3.57
N LEU A 82 13.27 -2.53 -4.00
CA LEU A 82 13.34 -2.17 -5.42
C LEU A 82 14.33 -3.06 -6.18
N LEU A 83 15.52 -3.29 -5.62
CA LEU A 83 16.52 -4.18 -6.20
C LEU A 83 15.97 -5.59 -6.41
N SER A 84 15.31 -6.15 -5.39
CA SER A 84 14.65 -7.45 -5.50
C SER A 84 13.53 -7.46 -6.55
N GLY A 85 12.77 -6.36 -6.64
CA GLY A 85 11.72 -6.17 -7.65
C GLY A 85 12.25 -6.07 -9.08
N LEU A 86 13.42 -5.48 -9.29
CA LEU A 86 14.09 -5.39 -10.59
C LEU A 86 14.70 -6.73 -11.01
N LEU A 87 15.32 -7.46 -10.07
CA LEU A 87 15.87 -8.80 -10.32
C LEU A 87 14.79 -9.81 -10.74
N GLN A 88 13.54 -9.61 -10.30
CA GLN A 88 12.40 -10.47 -10.59
C GLN A 88 11.39 -9.78 -11.54
N ARG A 89 11.83 -8.82 -12.35
CA ARG A 89 10.93 -7.91 -13.08
C ARG A 89 9.90 -8.62 -13.98
N ASP A 90 10.28 -9.75 -14.57
CA ASP A 90 9.43 -10.51 -15.50
C ASP A 90 8.39 -11.38 -14.79
N GLU A 91 8.42 -11.45 -13.46
CA GLU A 91 7.41 -12.11 -12.64
C GLU A 91 6.42 -11.12 -12.04
N VAL A 92 6.71 -9.80 -12.06
CA VAL A 92 5.89 -8.79 -11.38
C VAL A 92 4.60 -8.53 -12.14
N VAL A 93 3.47 -8.89 -11.52
CA VAL A 93 2.11 -8.65 -12.06
C VAL A 93 1.38 -7.51 -11.36
N ARG A 94 1.87 -7.06 -10.20
CA ARG A 94 1.33 -5.91 -9.48
C ARG A 94 2.43 -5.13 -8.79
N PHE A 95 2.35 -3.80 -8.86
CA PHE A 95 3.19 -2.85 -8.14
C PHE A 95 2.34 -2.10 -7.13
N GLY A 96 2.81 -1.85 -5.92
CA GLY A 96 1.95 -1.19 -4.94
C GLY A 96 2.59 -0.78 -3.64
N SER A 97 1.83 -0.03 -2.87
CA SER A 97 2.07 0.28 -1.47
C SER A 97 0.76 0.75 -0.83
N THR A 98 0.72 0.89 0.49
CA THR A 98 -0.54 1.23 1.19
C THR A 98 -1.11 2.56 0.73
N PHE A 99 -0.27 3.57 0.52
CA PHE A 99 -0.71 4.91 0.12
C PHE A 99 -0.02 5.35 -1.17
N ALA A 100 -0.74 6.09 -2.02
CA ALA A 100 -0.21 6.67 -3.25
C ALA A 100 1.03 7.54 -3.02
N SER A 101 1.08 8.27 -1.89
CA SER A 101 2.24 9.10 -1.51
C SER A 101 3.54 8.30 -1.31
N VAL A 102 3.44 7.01 -0.96
CA VAL A 102 4.61 6.14 -0.85
C VAL A 102 5.12 5.78 -2.24
N LEU A 103 4.21 5.44 -3.16
CA LEU A 103 4.58 5.15 -4.55
C LEU A 103 5.19 6.36 -5.25
N ALA A 104 4.64 7.55 -5.07
CA ALA A 104 5.23 8.78 -5.59
C ALA A 104 6.68 8.98 -5.08
N ARG A 105 6.92 8.73 -3.79
CA ARG A 105 8.26 8.77 -3.20
C ARG A 105 9.18 7.68 -3.73
N THR A 106 8.65 6.48 -3.95
CA THR A 106 9.40 5.36 -4.53
C THR A 106 9.85 5.64 -5.95
N ILE A 107 8.98 6.21 -6.78
CA ILE A 107 9.34 6.55 -8.15
C ILE A 107 10.43 7.62 -8.13
N LYS A 108 10.30 8.63 -7.25
CA LYS A 108 11.35 9.62 -7.05
C LYS A 108 12.67 8.99 -6.58
N PHE A 109 12.60 8.05 -5.65
CA PHE A 109 13.78 7.31 -5.20
C PHE A 109 14.41 6.50 -6.33
N LEU A 110 13.61 5.89 -7.20
CA LEU A 110 14.12 5.18 -8.36
C LEU A 110 14.85 6.12 -9.33
N GLU A 111 14.33 7.33 -9.58
CA GLU A 111 15.05 8.36 -10.37
C GLU A 111 16.43 8.68 -9.80
N ASP A 112 16.54 8.76 -8.47
CA ASP A 112 17.77 9.16 -7.80
C ASP A 112 18.79 8.00 -7.71
N TYR A 113 18.33 6.74 -7.67
CA TYR A 113 19.18 5.56 -7.38
C TYR A 113 19.26 4.52 -8.51
N TRP A 114 18.59 4.69 -9.66
CA TRP A 114 18.58 3.65 -10.71
C TRP A 114 19.98 3.28 -11.20
N ARG A 115 20.94 4.22 -11.23
CA ARG A 115 22.33 3.96 -11.64
C ARG A 115 23.02 3.00 -10.69
N GLU A 116 22.82 3.20 -9.40
CA GLU A 116 23.39 2.36 -8.35
C GLU A 116 22.70 1.00 -8.33
N LEU A 117 21.37 0.95 -8.46
CA LEU A 117 20.63 -0.31 -8.65
C LEU A 117 21.14 -1.10 -9.87
N CYS A 118 21.41 -0.45 -11.00
CA CYS A 118 21.99 -1.10 -12.17
C CYS A 118 23.43 -1.55 -11.91
N SER A 119 24.22 -0.80 -11.15
CA SER A 119 25.58 -1.19 -10.75
C SER A 119 25.56 -2.47 -9.90
N ASP A 120 24.67 -2.54 -8.91
CA ASP A 120 24.53 -3.71 -8.04
C ASP A 120 24.10 -4.94 -8.85
N ILE A 121 23.12 -4.79 -9.74
CA ILE A 121 22.68 -5.87 -10.65
C ILE A 121 23.83 -6.30 -11.57
N ARG A 122 24.57 -5.35 -12.15
CA ARG A 122 25.65 -5.60 -13.10
C ARG A 122 26.80 -6.37 -12.45
N THR A 123 27.17 -5.98 -11.24
CA THR A 123 28.34 -6.52 -10.54
C THR A 123 28.00 -7.72 -9.65
N GLY A 124 26.73 -7.88 -9.27
CA GLY A 124 26.30 -8.88 -8.29
C GLY A 124 26.68 -8.53 -6.85
N TYR A 125 27.10 -7.29 -6.58
CA TYR A 125 27.48 -6.83 -5.24
C TYR A 125 26.49 -5.79 -4.75
N LEU A 126 26.07 -5.94 -3.50
CA LEU A 126 25.18 -4.98 -2.84
C LEU A 126 25.98 -3.75 -2.42
N SER A 127 25.40 -2.57 -2.63
CA SER A 127 25.98 -1.27 -2.24
C SER A 127 26.42 -1.22 -0.77
N ASP A 128 27.62 -0.71 -0.51
CA ASP A 128 28.27 -0.74 0.83
C ASP A 128 27.52 0.04 1.92
N TRP A 129 26.72 1.02 1.54
CA TRP A 129 25.92 1.81 2.48
C TRP A 129 24.70 1.04 3.01
N ILE A 130 24.36 -0.10 2.41
CA ILE A 130 23.41 -1.04 3.02
C ILE A 130 24.14 -1.75 4.15
N ILE A 131 23.96 -1.29 5.39
CA ILE A 131 24.62 -1.81 6.59
C ILE A 131 23.76 -2.77 7.41
N ASP A 132 22.43 -2.75 7.19
CA ASP A 132 21.48 -3.60 7.91
C ASP A 132 21.78 -5.09 7.68
N PRO A 133 22.03 -5.89 8.74
CA PRO A 133 22.40 -7.29 8.59
C PRO A 133 21.32 -8.15 7.93
N GLY A 134 20.04 -7.83 8.17
CA GLY A 134 18.91 -8.53 7.58
C GLY A 134 18.82 -8.27 6.08
N CYS A 135 18.94 -7.01 5.67
CA CYS A 135 19.04 -6.64 4.26
C CYS A 135 20.23 -7.32 3.57
N LYS A 136 21.43 -7.28 4.16
CA LYS A 136 22.61 -7.94 3.58
C LYS A 136 22.40 -9.44 3.38
N SER A 137 21.90 -10.10 4.41
CA SER A 137 21.68 -11.55 4.40
C SER A 137 20.59 -11.95 3.41
N ALA A 138 19.50 -11.19 3.33
CA ALA A 138 18.44 -11.45 2.38
C ALA A 138 18.86 -11.17 0.93
N MET A 139 19.58 -10.08 0.69
CA MET A 139 20.00 -9.70 -0.66
C MET A 139 21.10 -10.62 -1.20
N SER A 140 21.98 -11.18 -0.36
CA SER A 140 22.99 -12.15 -0.82
C SER A 140 22.37 -13.45 -1.37
N LEU A 141 21.16 -13.80 -0.95
CA LEU A 141 20.41 -14.96 -1.46
C LEU A 141 19.76 -14.71 -2.83
N ILE A 142 19.58 -13.45 -3.22
CA ILE A 142 18.90 -13.08 -4.48
C ILE A 142 19.89 -12.52 -5.49
N LEU A 143 20.77 -11.62 -5.06
CA LEU A 143 21.85 -11.05 -5.85
C LEU A 143 23.04 -12.02 -5.86
N THR A 144 22.84 -13.18 -6.50
CA THR A 144 23.79 -14.31 -6.44
C THR A 144 24.88 -14.27 -7.49
N ARG A 145 24.67 -13.52 -8.59
CA ARG A 145 25.61 -13.43 -9.70
C ARG A 145 25.51 -12.08 -10.43
N PRO A 146 26.61 -11.63 -11.07
CA PRO A 146 26.58 -10.52 -12.02
C PRO A 146 25.54 -10.74 -13.12
N ASN A 147 24.77 -9.70 -13.46
CA ASN A 147 23.80 -9.72 -14.57
C ASN A 147 23.87 -8.42 -15.39
N PRO A 148 24.90 -8.23 -16.23
CA PRO A 148 25.07 -7.02 -17.02
C PRO A 148 23.94 -6.78 -18.02
N GLU A 149 23.39 -7.84 -18.63
CA GLU A 149 22.32 -7.73 -19.63
C GLU A 149 21.04 -7.12 -19.03
N LEU A 150 20.67 -7.55 -17.83
CA LEU A 150 19.53 -6.98 -17.09
C LEU A 150 19.80 -5.53 -16.70
N ALA A 151 21.01 -5.24 -16.21
CA ALA A 151 21.40 -3.89 -15.82
C ALA A 151 21.36 -2.92 -17.02
N ASP A 152 21.88 -3.33 -18.18
CA ASP A 152 21.87 -2.51 -19.40
C ASP A 152 20.45 -2.29 -19.91
N SER A 153 19.59 -3.30 -19.84
CA SER A 153 18.17 -3.18 -20.20
C SER A 153 17.41 -2.18 -19.31
N ILE A 154 17.63 -2.23 -17.99
CA ILE A 154 17.03 -1.29 -17.04
C ILE A 154 17.60 0.12 -17.25
N GLN A 155 18.90 0.23 -17.45
CA GLN A 155 19.58 1.50 -17.72
C GLN A 155 19.00 2.19 -18.97
N GLN A 156 18.84 1.46 -20.07
CA GLN A 156 18.23 2.00 -21.30
C GLN A 156 16.82 2.55 -21.07
N ILE A 157 16.04 1.91 -20.20
CA ILE A 157 14.70 2.37 -19.83
C ILE A 157 14.76 3.64 -18.97
N CYS A 158 15.65 3.69 -17.97
CA CYS A 158 15.74 4.80 -17.01
C CYS A 158 16.47 6.04 -17.55
N GLU A 159 17.29 5.90 -18.60
CA GLU A 159 17.98 7.01 -19.28
C GLU A 159 17.05 7.86 -20.17
N ASP A 160 15.83 7.39 -20.44
CA ASP A 160 14.83 8.15 -21.18
C ASP A 160 14.54 9.49 -20.48
N LYS A 161 14.39 10.55 -21.27
CA LYS A 161 14.06 11.89 -20.78
C LYS A 161 12.66 11.93 -20.17
N SER A 162 11.75 11.10 -20.69
CA SER A 162 10.39 10.98 -20.16
C SER A 162 10.21 9.68 -19.40
N TRP A 163 9.83 9.81 -18.13
CA TRP A 163 9.47 8.68 -17.27
C TRP A 163 7.98 8.31 -17.40
N GLU A 164 7.28 8.83 -18.41
CA GLU A 164 5.93 8.39 -18.73
C GLU A 164 5.90 6.86 -18.97
N GLY A 165 5.01 6.17 -18.28
CA GLY A 165 4.88 4.72 -18.35
C GLY A 165 6.10 3.95 -17.83
N ILE A 166 6.98 4.57 -17.01
CA ILE A 166 8.17 3.89 -16.49
C ILE A 166 7.84 2.57 -15.78
N ILE A 167 6.69 2.49 -15.10
CA ILE A 167 6.28 1.29 -14.36
C ILE A 167 6.05 0.11 -15.33
N VAL A 168 5.34 0.32 -16.44
CA VAL A 168 5.12 -0.74 -17.44
C VAL A 168 6.39 -1.07 -18.22
N LYS A 169 7.27 -0.08 -18.46
CA LYS A 169 8.57 -0.31 -19.10
C LYS A 169 9.46 -1.20 -18.23
N LEU A 170 9.55 -0.91 -16.93
CA LEU A 170 10.37 -1.67 -15.99
C LEU A 170 9.78 -3.04 -15.64
N TRP A 171 8.46 -3.15 -15.49
CA TRP A 171 7.77 -4.39 -15.13
C TRP A 171 6.76 -4.78 -16.22
N PRO A 172 7.20 -5.45 -17.30
CA PRO A 172 6.40 -5.59 -18.52
C PRO A 172 5.14 -6.46 -18.37
N LYS A 173 5.08 -7.34 -17.36
CA LYS A 173 3.90 -8.18 -17.09
C LYS A 173 2.91 -7.54 -16.11
N ILE A 174 3.16 -6.31 -15.67
CA ILE A 174 2.33 -5.65 -14.68
C ILE A 174 0.90 -5.45 -15.20
N LYS A 175 -0.08 -5.64 -14.30
CA LYS A 175 -1.50 -5.57 -14.61
C LYS A 175 -2.17 -4.34 -14.00
N TYR A 176 -1.73 -3.92 -12.82
CA TYR A 176 -2.31 -2.78 -12.11
C TYR A 176 -1.37 -2.24 -11.02
N ILE A 177 -1.67 -1.02 -10.57
CA ILE A 177 -1.04 -0.39 -9.42
C ILE A 177 -1.98 -0.50 -8.22
N HIS A 178 -1.50 -1.07 -7.13
CA HIS A 178 -2.24 -1.24 -5.89
C HIS A 178 -1.86 -0.14 -4.90
N CYS A 179 -2.77 0.81 -4.62
CA CYS A 179 -2.60 1.77 -3.53
C CYS A 179 -3.92 2.48 -3.16
N ILE A 180 -3.99 3.04 -1.96
CA ILE A 180 -5.07 3.97 -1.60
C ILE A 180 -4.87 5.27 -2.38
N ILE A 181 -5.83 5.58 -3.25
CA ILE A 181 -5.90 6.79 -4.11
C ILE A 181 -7.11 7.68 -3.78
N THR A 182 -7.94 7.31 -2.82
CA THR A 182 -9.11 8.09 -2.38
C THR A 182 -8.77 9.07 -1.25
N GLY A 183 -9.69 10.00 -0.95
CA GLY A 183 -9.49 11.01 0.09
C GLY A 183 -8.31 11.93 -0.24
N SER A 184 -7.45 12.22 0.74
CA SER A 184 -6.27 13.08 0.53
C SER A 184 -5.22 12.48 -0.42
N MET A 185 -5.30 11.20 -0.75
CA MET A 185 -4.40 10.57 -1.71
C MET A 185 -4.77 10.85 -3.17
N SER A 186 -5.95 11.41 -3.45
CA SER A 186 -6.40 11.70 -4.82
C SER A 186 -5.49 12.69 -5.55
N GLN A 187 -4.78 13.55 -4.81
CA GLN A 187 -3.78 14.48 -5.37
C GLN A 187 -2.64 13.77 -6.14
N TYR A 188 -2.38 12.49 -5.87
CA TYR A 188 -1.33 11.71 -6.53
C TYR A 188 -1.83 10.94 -7.77
N VAL A 189 -3.14 10.96 -8.06
CA VAL A 189 -3.73 10.16 -9.15
C VAL A 189 -3.08 10.49 -10.50
N SER A 190 -3.05 11.77 -10.89
CA SER A 190 -2.48 12.18 -12.18
C SER A 190 -1.00 11.82 -12.31
N LEU A 191 -0.25 11.89 -11.20
CA LEU A 191 1.16 11.49 -11.17
C LEU A 191 1.33 9.98 -11.39
N LEU A 192 0.51 9.16 -10.73
CA LEU A 192 0.55 7.71 -10.88
C LEU A 192 0.02 7.24 -12.24
N GLU A 193 -0.94 7.95 -12.84
CA GLU A 193 -1.40 7.69 -14.20
C GLU A 193 -0.28 7.94 -15.22
N PHE A 194 0.47 9.05 -15.05
CA PHE A 194 1.63 9.38 -15.88
C PHE A 194 2.71 8.29 -15.82
N TYR A 195 3.16 7.90 -14.62
CA TYR A 195 4.18 6.86 -14.47
C TYR A 195 3.67 5.44 -14.76
N GLY A 196 2.36 5.20 -14.59
CA GLY A 196 1.71 3.93 -14.80
C GLY A 196 1.53 3.57 -16.28
N GLY A 197 1.47 4.55 -17.18
CA GLY A 197 1.37 4.29 -18.63
C GLY A 197 0.06 3.62 -19.02
N GLY A 198 -1.04 3.98 -18.34
CA GLY A 198 -2.40 3.52 -18.67
C GLY A 198 -2.86 2.24 -17.98
N ILE A 199 -2.06 1.63 -17.09
CA ILE A 199 -2.54 0.52 -16.25
C ILE A 199 -3.49 1.01 -15.15
N PRO A 200 -4.50 0.22 -14.75
CA PRO A 200 -5.47 0.62 -13.73
C PRO A 200 -4.82 0.92 -12.37
N LEU A 201 -5.31 1.98 -11.71
CA LEU A 201 -5.05 2.25 -10.30
C LEU A 201 -6.16 1.61 -9.45
N VAL A 202 -5.79 0.71 -8.56
CA VAL A 202 -6.73 -0.08 -7.74
C VAL A 202 -6.60 0.32 -6.28
N SER A 203 -7.72 0.79 -5.72
CA SER A 203 -7.91 1.09 -4.29
C SER A 203 -8.84 0.05 -3.66
N PRO A 204 -8.31 -1.02 -3.05
CA PRO A 204 -9.14 -2.19 -2.77
C PRO A 204 -9.79 -2.18 -1.39
N ILE A 205 -9.28 -1.39 -0.44
CA ILE A 205 -9.70 -1.50 0.96
C ILE A 205 -9.77 -0.14 1.65
N TYR A 206 -10.72 0.00 2.58
CA TYR A 206 -10.88 1.13 3.47
C TYR A 206 -10.85 0.65 4.91
N ASN A 207 -9.78 1.00 5.63
CA ASN A 207 -9.47 0.54 6.99
C ASN A 207 -8.88 1.67 7.84
N SER A 208 -8.87 1.47 9.15
CA SER A 208 -8.12 2.26 10.13
C SER A 208 -7.41 1.38 11.17
N SER A 209 -6.78 2.01 12.17
CA SER A 209 -6.22 1.33 13.34
C SER A 209 -7.29 0.67 14.20
N GLU A 210 -8.48 1.25 14.24
CA GLU A 210 -9.60 0.83 15.08
C GLU A 210 -10.36 -0.34 14.45
N SER A 211 -10.58 -0.32 13.14
CA SER A 211 -11.32 -1.38 12.45
C SER A 211 -11.05 -1.46 10.95
N SER A 212 -11.35 -2.62 10.38
CA SER A 212 -11.46 -2.81 8.94
C SER A 212 -12.89 -2.46 8.52
N PHE A 213 -13.11 -1.42 7.70
CA PHE A 213 -14.48 -1.00 7.36
C PHE A 213 -15.02 -1.80 6.19
N GLY A 214 -14.33 -1.76 5.05
CA GLY A 214 -14.92 -2.24 3.81
C GLY A 214 -13.93 -2.40 2.66
N ILE A 215 -14.43 -2.98 1.58
CA ILE A 215 -13.65 -3.28 0.38
C ILE A 215 -14.28 -2.68 -0.87
N ASN A 216 -13.47 -2.39 -1.87
CA ASN A 216 -13.94 -1.97 -3.18
C ASN A 216 -14.36 -3.20 -4.00
N LEU A 217 -15.66 -3.37 -4.21
CA LEU A 217 -16.22 -4.45 -5.02
C LEU A 217 -16.08 -4.22 -6.54
N LYS A 218 -15.68 -3.02 -6.95
CA LYS A 218 -15.43 -2.62 -8.34
C LYS A 218 -14.00 -2.09 -8.48
N PRO A 219 -12.97 -2.96 -8.43
CA PRO A 219 -11.57 -2.55 -8.41
C PRO A 219 -11.13 -1.81 -9.68
N LEU A 220 -11.85 -1.98 -10.80
CA LEU A 220 -11.57 -1.31 -12.08
C LEU A 220 -12.33 0.03 -12.25
N SER A 221 -13.07 0.49 -11.25
CA SER A 221 -13.68 1.83 -11.29
C SER A 221 -12.62 2.91 -11.45
N LYS A 222 -12.98 4.04 -12.07
CA LYS A 222 -12.09 5.19 -12.15
C LYS A 222 -11.72 5.68 -10.73
N PRO A 223 -10.54 6.28 -10.53
CA PRO A 223 -10.08 6.74 -9.21
C PRO A 223 -11.10 7.58 -8.43
N PHE A 224 -11.85 8.44 -9.12
CA PHE A 224 -12.85 9.33 -8.50
C PHE A 224 -14.24 8.69 -8.31
N ASP A 225 -14.45 7.48 -8.82
CA ASP A 225 -15.71 6.72 -8.72
C ASP A 225 -15.61 5.55 -7.72
N VAL A 226 -14.49 5.46 -6.97
CA VAL A 226 -14.26 4.38 -6.00
C VAL A 226 -15.26 4.48 -4.85
N SER A 227 -15.87 3.35 -4.52
CA SER A 227 -16.76 3.19 -3.36
C SER A 227 -16.40 1.93 -2.59
N TYR A 228 -16.43 2.00 -1.26
CA TYR A 228 -16.12 0.88 -0.38
C TYR A 228 -17.41 0.32 0.23
N THR A 229 -17.62 -0.97 0.06
CA THR A 229 -18.74 -1.69 0.68
C THR A 229 -18.31 -2.17 2.06
N PHE A 230 -19.03 -1.73 3.09
CA PHE A 230 -18.75 -2.09 4.47
C PHE A 230 -19.01 -3.59 4.68
N LEU A 231 -18.13 -4.23 5.42
CA LEU A 231 -18.22 -5.65 5.75
C LEU A 231 -18.89 -5.79 7.13
N PRO A 232 -20.16 -6.21 7.23
CA PRO A 232 -20.93 -6.15 8.48
C PRO A 232 -20.43 -7.10 9.58
N ASN A 233 -19.48 -7.98 9.26
CA ASN A 233 -18.89 -8.95 10.18
C ASN A 233 -17.62 -8.44 10.88
N THR A 234 -17.09 -7.26 10.53
CA THR A 234 -15.83 -6.76 11.10
C THR A 234 -16.03 -5.95 12.37
N ALA A 235 -17.11 -5.17 12.44
CA ALA A 235 -17.53 -4.40 13.60
C ALA A 235 -19.02 -4.02 13.48
N TYR A 236 -19.58 -3.46 14.54
CA TYR A 236 -20.89 -2.81 14.46
C TYR A 236 -20.69 -1.36 13.99
N PHE A 237 -21.42 -0.97 12.94
CA PHE A 237 -21.28 0.34 12.29
C PHE A 237 -22.58 1.14 12.40
N GLU A 238 -22.45 2.34 12.96
CA GLU A 238 -23.50 3.36 13.02
C GLU A 238 -23.04 4.59 12.24
N PHE A 239 -24.00 5.40 11.78
CA PHE A 239 -23.75 6.53 10.90
C PHE A 239 -24.46 7.78 11.43
N LEU A 240 -23.68 8.75 11.89
CA LEU A 240 -24.20 10.03 12.37
C LEU A 240 -24.40 10.98 11.17
N PRO A 241 -25.61 11.49 10.90
CA PRO A 241 -25.84 12.39 9.78
C PRO A 241 -24.98 13.67 9.89
N VAL A 242 -24.35 14.06 8.79
CA VAL A 242 -23.66 15.36 8.69
C VAL A 242 -24.58 16.34 7.97
N GLY A 243 -24.91 17.46 8.62
CA GLY A 243 -25.73 18.52 8.02
C GLY A 243 -25.14 19.04 6.71
N LYS A 244 -25.99 19.52 5.79
CA LYS A 244 -25.55 20.08 4.50
C LYS A 244 -24.81 21.43 4.70
N GLY A 245 -23.54 21.37 5.08
CA GLY A 245 -22.59 22.47 4.93
C GLY A 245 -21.80 22.29 3.63
N GLY A 246 -22.34 22.77 2.51
CA GLY A 246 -21.56 22.93 1.28
C GLY A 246 -20.43 23.93 1.51
N GLU A 247 -19.25 23.63 0.96
CA GLU A 247 -18.12 24.53 0.77
C GLU A 247 -17.68 25.39 1.98
N GLY A 248 -16.69 24.87 2.73
CA GLY A 248 -15.67 25.73 3.34
C GLY A 248 -15.97 26.35 4.71
N LYS A 249 -17.10 26.05 5.35
CA LYS A 249 -17.31 26.37 6.78
C LYS A 249 -17.90 25.17 7.50
N ALA A 250 -17.08 24.51 8.31
CA ALA A 250 -17.55 23.64 9.38
C ALA A 250 -18.30 24.51 10.39
N GLN A 251 -19.58 24.77 10.11
CA GLN A 251 -20.47 25.29 11.12
C GLN A 251 -20.91 24.06 11.93
N GLU A 252 -20.38 23.95 13.14
CA GLU A 252 -20.74 22.99 14.18
C GLU A 252 -22.19 23.19 14.64
N THR A 253 -23.16 23.14 13.74
CA THR A 253 -24.55 22.93 14.11
C THR A 253 -24.75 21.43 14.19
N TRP A 254 -24.37 20.88 15.35
CA TRP A 254 -24.71 19.53 15.78
C TRP A 254 -26.23 19.42 15.76
N THR A 255 -26.78 18.66 14.82
CA THR A 255 -28.17 18.22 14.94
C THR A 255 -28.18 17.09 15.97
N ASP A 256 -29.18 17.08 16.86
CA ASP A 256 -29.50 15.97 17.81
C ASP A 256 -29.98 14.71 17.06
N ASP A 257 -29.49 14.48 15.84
CA ASP A 257 -29.91 13.37 15.01
C ASP A 257 -29.30 12.07 15.55
N GLU A 258 -30.15 11.10 15.85
CA GLU A 258 -29.71 9.78 16.30
C GLU A 258 -28.88 9.08 15.21
N PRO A 259 -27.80 8.36 15.60
CA PRO A 259 -27.07 7.51 14.66
C PRO A 259 -28.00 6.51 13.99
N VAL A 260 -27.80 6.28 12.68
CA VAL A 260 -28.54 5.26 11.94
C VAL A 260 -27.68 4.03 11.69
N ASP A 261 -28.28 2.84 11.70
CA ASP A 261 -27.57 1.60 11.39
C ASP A 261 -27.07 1.55 9.94
N LEU A 262 -26.06 0.69 9.69
CA LEU A 262 -25.51 0.43 8.35
C LEU A 262 -26.58 0.14 7.27
N ALA A 263 -27.65 -0.56 7.61
CA ALA A 263 -28.74 -0.89 6.67
C ALA A 263 -29.67 0.30 6.37
N ASN A 264 -29.64 1.35 7.20
CA ASN A 264 -30.61 2.44 7.20
C ASN A 264 -30.04 3.76 6.64
N VAL A 265 -28.81 3.74 6.12
CA VAL A 265 -28.21 4.90 5.44
C VAL A 265 -28.96 5.25 4.15
N LYS A 266 -29.06 6.55 3.85
CA LYS A 266 -29.79 7.06 2.68
C LYS A 266 -28.82 7.48 1.57
N LEU A 267 -29.13 7.09 0.33
CA LEU A 267 -28.34 7.47 -0.83
C LEU A 267 -28.20 9.00 -0.95
N GLY A 268 -26.99 9.47 -1.27
CA GLY A 268 -26.69 10.89 -1.46
C GLY A 268 -26.60 11.71 -0.18
N ARG A 269 -26.60 11.08 1.00
CA ARG A 269 -26.33 11.73 2.29
C ARG A 269 -24.91 11.47 2.77
N TYR A 270 -24.39 12.42 3.55
CA TYR A 270 -23.09 12.32 4.19
C TYR A 270 -23.27 11.95 5.66
N TYR A 271 -22.38 11.09 6.15
CA TYR A 271 -22.41 10.58 7.50
C TYR A 271 -21.00 10.49 8.06
N GLU A 272 -20.87 10.71 9.36
CA GLU A 272 -19.71 10.31 10.13
C GLU A 272 -19.88 8.86 10.58
N VAL A 273 -18.82 8.06 10.45
CA VAL A 273 -18.83 6.65 10.83
C VAL A 273 -18.52 6.51 12.33
N VAL A 274 -19.41 5.83 13.05
CA VAL A 274 -19.21 5.42 14.44
C VAL A 274 -19.03 3.90 14.45
N VAL A 275 -17.98 3.42 15.14
CA VAL A 275 -17.62 2.00 15.13
C VAL A 275 -17.61 1.44 16.56
N THR A 276 -18.26 0.29 16.73
CA THR A 276 -18.16 -0.49 17.97
C THR A 276 -17.47 -1.81 17.67
N THR A 277 -16.30 -1.99 18.28
CA THR A 277 -15.43 -3.15 18.07
C THR A 277 -15.44 -4.07 19.29
N LEU A 278 -14.87 -5.27 19.16
CA LEU A 278 -14.67 -6.18 20.30
C LEU A 278 -13.76 -5.58 21.39
N ALA A 279 -12.92 -4.59 21.05
CA ALA A 279 -12.06 -3.89 21.98
C ALA A 279 -12.76 -2.69 22.67
N GLY A 280 -14.02 -2.41 22.33
CA GLY A 280 -14.80 -1.28 22.84
C GLY A 280 -15.34 -0.37 21.73
N LYS A 281 -16.11 0.65 22.14
CA LYS A 281 -16.72 1.66 21.25
C LYS A 281 -15.74 2.80 20.99
N VAL A 282 -15.56 3.18 19.72
CA VAL A 282 -14.68 4.28 19.29
C VAL A 282 -15.41 5.18 18.29
N SER A 283 -15.37 6.49 18.50
CA SER A 283 -15.81 7.49 17.51
C SER A 283 -14.57 8.10 16.86
N LEU A 284 -14.51 8.11 15.52
CA LEU A 284 -13.29 8.40 14.76
C LEU A 284 -12.98 9.89 14.61
N THR A 285 -13.85 10.79 15.08
CA THR A 285 -13.58 12.24 15.05
C THR A 285 -13.77 12.98 16.37
N ARG A 286 -14.29 12.32 17.42
CA ARG A 286 -14.38 12.95 18.75
C ARG A 286 -13.08 12.73 19.53
N PRO A 287 -12.28 13.78 19.83
CA PRO A 287 -11.38 13.68 20.96
C PRO A 287 -12.24 13.48 22.21
N HIS A 288 -12.03 12.37 22.91
CA HIS A 288 -12.62 12.18 24.22
C HIS A 288 -11.99 13.19 25.19
N SER A 289 -12.68 14.30 25.42
CA SER A 289 -12.50 15.09 26.63
C SER A 289 -13.07 14.28 27.80
N TYR A 290 -12.18 13.70 28.59
CA TYR A 290 -12.48 13.29 29.97
C TYR A 290 -12.54 14.52 30.87
#